data_AF-A0AA35TX45-F1
#
_entry.id   AF-A0AA35TX45-F1
#
_cell.length_a   1.000
_cell.length_b   1.000
_cell.length_c   1.000
_cell.angle_alpha   90.00
_cell.angle_beta   90.00
_cell.angle_gamma   90.00
#
_symmetry.space_group_name_H-M   'P 1'
#
loop_
_entity.id
_entity.type
_entity.pdbx_description
1 polymer ?
#
loop_
_entity_poly.entity_id
_entity_poly.type
_entity_poly.pdbx_seq_one_letter_code
_entity_poly.pdbx_strand_id
1 'polypeptide(L)'
;MHMKRTTIAPNLHLLGLGGSVPGYQGGEMIWEGFPYRNYSEMDSDVHKLLDPVFFEDTSCLAANDAVILMTHVGPAESDTSYIREDPQKPIVSGNKELMKLIATEKMQRHCVLNIHGHSHFSPGQCVVGKTRILNPGPLQDGCYGLYTLRQRAGHSPSWEVASVCFHTLPSTS
;
A
#
# COMPACT_ATOMS: atom_id res chain seq x y z
N MET A 1 0.12 -11.34 5.42
CA MET A 1 -0.75 -11.71 4.28
C MET A 1 0.03 -11.44 3.00
N HIS A 2 0.26 -12.43 2.15
CA HIS A 2 1.05 -12.30 0.92
C HIS A 2 0.41 -13.17 -0.17
N MET A 3 0.26 -12.61 -1.37
CA MET A 3 -0.42 -13.20 -2.54
C MET A 3 -1.80 -13.77 -2.20
N LYS A 4 -2.56 -13.05 -1.37
CA LYS A 4 -3.88 -13.47 -0.91
C LYS A 4 -4.89 -12.34 -1.05
N ARG A 5 -6.12 -12.74 -1.40
CA ARG A 5 -7.32 -11.93 -1.32
C ARG A 5 -8.23 -12.48 -0.23
N THR A 6 -8.91 -11.61 0.50
CA THR A 6 -9.95 -11.98 1.46
C THR A 6 -11.06 -10.94 1.44
N THR A 7 -12.30 -11.37 1.50
CA THR A 7 -13.44 -10.49 1.71
C THR A 7 -13.61 -10.29 3.20
N ILE A 8 -13.51 -9.05 3.68
CA ILE A 8 -13.58 -8.72 5.12
C ILE A 8 -14.92 -8.12 5.54
N ALA A 9 -15.70 -7.64 4.57
CA ALA A 9 -17.08 -7.20 4.74
C ALA A 9 -17.79 -7.28 3.36
N PRO A 10 -19.13 -7.17 3.29
CA PRO A 10 -19.84 -7.11 2.00
C PRO A 10 -19.26 -6.02 1.10
N ASN A 11 -18.88 -6.40 -0.13
CA ASN A 11 -18.29 -5.53 -1.14
C ASN A 11 -16.97 -4.84 -0.69
N LEU A 12 -16.25 -5.42 0.28
CA LEU A 12 -14.95 -4.94 0.74
C LEU A 12 -13.92 -6.07 0.73
N HIS A 13 -12.93 -5.93 -0.12
CA HIS A 13 -11.85 -6.89 -0.28
C HIS A 13 -10.53 -6.34 0.23
N LEU A 14 -9.74 -7.24 0.80
CA LEU A 14 -8.39 -7.00 1.25
C LEU A 14 -7.44 -7.82 0.38
N LEU A 15 -6.47 -7.17 -0.24
CA LEU A 15 -5.43 -7.79 -1.06
C LEU A 15 -4.07 -7.59 -0.38
N GLY A 16 -3.25 -8.63 -0.30
CA GLY A 16 -1.98 -8.59 0.42
C GLY A 16 -0.78 -8.95 -0.43
N LEU A 17 0.24 -8.10 -0.45
CA LEU A 17 1.54 -8.36 -1.07
C LEU A 17 2.67 -8.02 -0.09
N GLY A 18 3.22 -9.05 0.56
CA GLY A 18 4.45 -8.90 1.36
C GLY A 18 5.71 -8.89 0.50
N GLY A 19 6.79 -8.37 1.06
CA GLY A 19 8.13 -8.46 0.50
C GLY A 19 8.72 -7.14 -0.01
N SER A 20 10.03 -7.13 -0.22
CA SER A 20 10.84 -5.99 -0.67
C SER A 20 11.94 -6.45 -1.61
N VAL A 21 12.53 -5.50 -2.32
CA VAL A 21 13.77 -5.65 -3.08
C VAL A 21 14.93 -5.01 -2.31
N PRO A 22 16.20 -5.28 -2.68
CA PRO A 22 17.34 -4.62 -2.05
C PRO A 22 17.28 -3.10 -2.19
N GLY A 23 17.62 -2.39 -1.11
CA GLY A 23 17.65 -0.94 -1.06
C GLY A 23 19.07 -0.41 -1.20
N TYR A 24 19.20 0.73 -1.89
CA TYR A 24 20.49 1.35 -2.14
C TYR A 24 20.48 2.83 -1.77
N GLN A 25 21.58 3.29 -1.16
CA GLN A 25 21.84 4.69 -0.85
C GLN A 25 23.24 5.06 -1.33
N GLY A 26 23.37 6.03 -2.23
CA GLY A 26 24.69 6.41 -2.76
C GLY A 26 25.47 5.29 -3.47
N GLY A 27 24.77 4.26 -3.96
CA GLY A 27 25.37 3.08 -4.61
C GLY A 27 25.68 1.92 -3.68
N GLU A 28 25.58 2.10 -2.37
CA GLU A 28 25.77 1.04 -1.38
C GLU A 28 24.44 0.39 -1.01
N MET A 29 24.44 -0.94 -0.84
CA MET A 29 23.26 -1.67 -0.40
C MET A 29 23.09 -1.51 1.11
N ILE A 30 21.93 -1.02 1.52
CA ILE A 30 21.63 -0.72 2.93
C ILE A 30 20.66 -1.73 3.57
N TRP A 31 19.92 -2.47 2.75
CA TRP A 31 19.17 -3.64 3.19
C TRP A 31 19.03 -4.66 2.06
N GLU A 32 18.93 -5.92 2.45
CA GLU A 32 18.61 -7.00 1.53
C GLU A 32 17.11 -7.05 1.23
N GLY A 33 16.76 -7.44 0.01
CA GLY A 33 15.38 -7.73 -0.38
C GLY A 33 14.95 -9.11 0.09
N PHE A 34 13.67 -9.26 0.40
CA PHE A 34 13.05 -10.56 0.64
C PHE A 34 11.56 -10.52 0.29
N PRO A 35 11.00 -11.49 -0.46
CA PRO A 35 11.69 -12.60 -1.12
C PRO A 35 12.34 -12.20 -2.45
N TYR A 36 12.25 -10.92 -2.84
CA TYR A 36 12.61 -10.47 -4.18
C TYR A 36 14.05 -10.01 -4.27
N ARG A 37 14.72 -10.38 -5.37
CA ARG A 37 16.09 -9.98 -5.67
C ARG A 37 16.16 -8.65 -6.43
N ASN A 38 15.09 -8.32 -7.15
CA ASN A 38 15.00 -7.15 -8.01
C ASN A 38 13.54 -6.78 -8.27
N TYR A 39 13.32 -5.59 -8.82
CA TYR A 39 11.97 -5.10 -9.13
C TYR A 39 11.24 -5.97 -10.14
N SER A 40 11.91 -6.59 -11.11
CA SER A 40 11.22 -7.43 -12.11
C SER A 40 10.52 -8.64 -11.48
N GLU A 41 11.12 -9.25 -10.45
CA GLU A 41 10.49 -10.35 -9.71
C GLU A 41 9.28 -9.86 -8.91
N MET A 42 9.42 -8.71 -8.24
CA MET A 42 8.34 -8.10 -7.48
C MET A 42 7.17 -7.67 -8.38
N ASP A 43 7.47 -7.03 -9.51
CA ASP A 43 6.49 -6.54 -10.48
C ASP A 43 5.67 -7.70 -11.06
N SER A 44 6.31 -8.86 -11.31
CA SER A 44 5.60 -10.07 -11.71
C SER A 44 4.52 -10.48 -10.70
N ASP A 45 4.81 -10.41 -9.40
CA ASP A 45 3.84 -10.75 -8.36
C ASP A 45 2.81 -9.65 -8.12
N VAL A 46 3.18 -8.37 -8.29
CA VAL A 46 2.22 -7.25 -8.33
C VAL A 46 1.16 -7.54 -9.40
N HIS A 47 1.57 -7.88 -10.62
CA HIS A 47 0.65 -8.21 -11.71
C HIS A 47 -0.16 -9.47 -11.44
N LYS A 48 0.46 -10.57 -10.99
CA LYS A 48 -0.28 -11.80 -10.62
C LYS A 48 -1.36 -11.55 -9.56
N LEU A 49 -1.14 -10.61 -8.65
CA LEU A 49 -2.12 -10.26 -7.61
C LEU A 49 -3.22 -9.33 -8.14
N LEU A 50 -2.85 -8.31 -8.92
CA LEU A 50 -3.75 -7.22 -9.28
C LEU A 50 -4.48 -7.46 -10.62
N ASP A 51 -3.84 -8.09 -11.60
CA ASP A 51 -4.42 -8.29 -12.95
C ASP A 51 -5.72 -9.07 -12.92
N PRO A 52 -5.82 -10.24 -12.24
CA PRO A 52 -7.09 -10.99 -12.18
C PRO A 52 -8.21 -10.25 -11.44
N VAL A 53 -7.87 -9.25 -10.63
CA VAL A 53 -8.83 -8.51 -9.81
C VAL A 53 -9.28 -7.23 -10.50
N PHE A 54 -8.38 -6.49 -11.14
CA PHE A 54 -8.67 -5.18 -11.71
C PHE A 54 -8.69 -5.17 -13.23
N PHE A 55 -7.84 -5.96 -13.90
CA PHE A 55 -7.50 -5.69 -15.30
C PHE A 55 -8.03 -6.72 -16.29
N GLU A 56 -8.10 -7.99 -15.91
CA GLU A 56 -8.63 -9.08 -16.73
C GLU A 56 -10.16 -9.02 -16.87
N ASP A 57 -10.68 -9.55 -17.99
CA ASP A 57 -12.13 -9.67 -18.26
C ASP A 57 -12.82 -10.63 -17.29
N THR A 58 -12.05 -11.51 -16.64
CA THR A 58 -12.46 -12.41 -15.56
C THR A 58 -12.58 -11.70 -14.21
N SER A 59 -12.31 -10.40 -14.15
CA SER A 59 -12.45 -9.60 -12.93
C SER A 59 -13.82 -9.80 -12.33
N CYS A 60 -13.83 -10.26 -11.09
CA CYS A 60 -15.04 -10.49 -10.31
C CYS A 60 -15.41 -9.29 -9.42
N LEU A 61 -14.80 -8.11 -9.62
CA LEU A 61 -15.18 -6.92 -8.87
C LEU A 61 -16.50 -6.36 -9.43
N ALA A 62 -17.53 -6.32 -8.59
CA ALA A 62 -18.74 -5.60 -8.88
C ALA A 62 -18.49 -4.08 -8.87
N ALA A 63 -19.37 -3.31 -9.50
CA ALA A 63 -19.23 -1.86 -9.63
C ALA A 63 -19.12 -1.12 -8.28
N ASN A 64 -19.67 -1.69 -7.21
CA ASN A 64 -19.67 -1.14 -5.86
C ASN A 64 -18.67 -1.82 -4.91
N ASP A 65 -17.85 -2.73 -5.40
CA ASP A 65 -16.78 -3.33 -4.61
C ASP A 65 -15.66 -2.31 -4.36
N ALA A 66 -15.13 -2.36 -3.14
CA ALA A 66 -13.98 -1.60 -2.70
C ALA A 66 -12.83 -2.53 -2.33
N VAL A 67 -11.61 -2.04 -2.53
CA VAL A 67 -10.37 -2.76 -2.25
C VAL A 67 -9.51 -1.94 -1.28
N ILE A 68 -9.04 -2.63 -0.24
CA ILE A 68 -7.89 -2.24 0.55
C ILE A 68 -6.71 -3.06 0.05
N LEU A 69 -5.66 -2.38 -0.41
CA LEU A 69 -4.41 -3.00 -0.82
C LEU A 69 -3.39 -2.88 0.31
N MET A 70 -3.00 -3.99 0.92
CA MET A 70 -1.91 -4.04 1.88
C MET A 70 -0.64 -4.52 1.19
N THR A 71 0.34 -3.63 1.03
CA THR A 71 1.66 -3.99 0.49
C THR A 71 2.72 -3.84 1.57
N HIS A 72 3.88 -4.51 1.46
CA HIS A 72 5.00 -4.16 2.33
C HIS A 72 5.69 -2.89 1.80
N VAL A 73 6.01 -2.88 0.50
CA VAL A 73 6.54 -1.72 -0.23
C VAL A 73 5.40 -0.83 -0.74
N GLY A 74 5.47 0.47 -0.51
CA GLY A 74 4.51 1.45 -1.04
C GLY A 74 4.75 1.80 -2.51
N PRO A 75 3.86 2.59 -3.14
CA PRO A 75 4.09 3.09 -4.49
C PRO A 75 5.28 4.05 -4.52
N ALA A 76 6.13 3.93 -5.53
CA ALA A 76 7.21 4.90 -5.75
C ALA A 76 6.64 6.31 -5.89
N GLU A 77 7.46 7.31 -5.58
CA GLU A 77 7.10 8.73 -5.66
C GLU A 77 6.01 9.20 -4.67
N SER A 78 5.46 8.30 -3.83
CA SER A 78 4.68 8.71 -2.67
C SER A 78 5.58 9.25 -1.57
N ASP A 79 5.20 10.35 -0.91
CA ASP A 79 5.95 10.90 0.22
C ASP A 79 6.17 9.88 1.35
N THR A 80 5.26 8.92 1.50
CA THR A 80 5.36 7.83 2.48
C THR A 80 6.37 6.74 2.09
N SER A 81 6.93 6.79 0.87
CA SER A 81 7.95 5.86 0.34
C SER A 81 9.30 6.52 0.05
N TYR A 82 9.55 7.70 0.62
CA TYR A 82 10.86 8.36 0.61
C TYR A 82 11.46 8.40 2.01
N ILE A 83 12.53 7.62 2.22
CA ILE A 83 13.29 7.66 3.48
C ILE A 83 14.28 8.82 3.41
N ARG A 84 14.12 9.81 4.29
CA ARG A 84 14.92 11.04 4.33
C ARG A 84 15.71 11.20 5.63
N GLU A 85 16.16 10.09 6.21
CA GLU A 85 17.02 10.11 7.42
C GLU A 85 18.31 10.90 7.16
N ASP A 86 18.95 10.69 6.01
CA ASP A 86 19.93 11.61 5.43
C ASP A 86 19.24 12.45 4.33
N PRO A 87 18.98 13.76 4.56
CA PRO A 87 18.35 14.62 3.57
C PRO A 87 19.15 14.81 2.28
N GLN A 88 20.47 14.59 2.30
CA GLN A 88 21.34 14.71 1.12
C GLN A 88 21.36 13.43 0.28
N LYS A 89 20.97 12.30 0.86
CA LYS A 89 20.98 10.99 0.21
C LYS A 89 19.67 10.25 0.47
N PRO A 90 18.51 10.77 0.02
CA PRO A 90 17.25 10.10 0.26
C PRO A 90 17.23 8.72 -0.41
N ILE A 91 16.58 7.75 0.23
CA ILE A 91 16.36 6.43 -0.35
C ILE A 91 14.94 6.37 -0.91
N VAL A 92 14.83 5.90 -2.15
CA VAL A 92 13.55 5.59 -2.79
C VAL A 92 13.25 4.11 -2.57
N SER A 93 12.31 3.82 -1.68
CA SER A 93 11.97 2.46 -1.26
C SER A 93 10.65 1.97 -1.88
N GLY A 94 9.98 2.78 -2.69
CA GLY A 94 8.70 2.45 -3.32
C GLY A 94 8.81 1.72 -4.66
N ASN A 95 7.77 0.99 -5.04
CA ASN A 95 7.67 0.25 -6.30
C ASN A 95 7.00 1.12 -7.40
N LYS A 96 7.70 1.27 -8.55
CA LYS A 96 7.23 2.11 -9.67
C LYS A 96 6.03 1.51 -10.40
N GLU A 97 6.00 0.20 -10.58
CA GLU A 97 4.88 -0.48 -11.24
C GLU A 97 3.59 -0.35 -10.42
N LEU A 98 3.69 -0.50 -9.11
CA LEU A 98 2.58 -0.27 -8.19
C LEU A 98 2.02 1.16 -8.31
N MET A 99 2.88 2.18 -8.43
CA MET A 99 2.43 3.55 -8.65
C MET A 99 1.66 3.70 -9.97
N LYS A 100 2.17 3.13 -11.07
CA LYS A 100 1.49 3.15 -12.37
C LYS A 100 0.11 2.50 -12.29
N LEU A 101 0.03 1.30 -11.69
CA LEU A 101 -1.22 0.56 -11.57
C LEU A 101 -2.22 1.30 -10.69
N ILE A 102 -1.79 1.82 -9.52
CA ILE A 102 -2.65 2.61 -8.64
C ILE A 102 -3.24 3.81 -9.37
N ALA A 103 -2.48 4.47 -10.25
CA ALA A 103 -2.95 5.62 -11.01
C ALA A 103 -3.96 5.29 -12.13
N THR A 104 -4.16 4.01 -12.47
CA THR A 104 -5.11 3.60 -13.52
C THR A 104 -6.56 3.87 -13.13
N GLU A 105 -7.43 4.17 -14.10
CA GLU A 105 -8.86 4.40 -13.84
C GLU A 105 -9.54 3.24 -13.10
N LYS A 106 -9.20 2.00 -13.46
CA LYS A 106 -9.77 0.80 -12.83
C LYS A 106 -9.40 0.72 -11.34
N MET A 107 -8.14 0.94 -10.98
CA MET A 107 -7.76 0.99 -9.56
C MET A 107 -8.33 2.21 -8.86
N GLN A 108 -8.36 3.38 -9.50
CA GLN A 108 -8.94 4.60 -8.95
C GLN A 108 -10.44 4.50 -8.67
N ARG A 109 -11.13 3.56 -9.30
CA ARG A 109 -12.57 3.29 -9.07
C ARG A 109 -12.80 2.41 -7.84
N HIS A 110 -11.93 1.44 -7.59
CA HIS A 110 -12.17 0.37 -6.60
C HIS A 110 -11.21 0.41 -5.41
N CYS A 111 -9.96 0.82 -5.59
CA CYS A 111 -8.96 0.89 -4.52
C CYS A 111 -9.18 2.14 -3.68
N VAL A 112 -9.70 1.96 -2.46
CA VAL A 112 -9.96 3.09 -1.54
C VAL A 112 -8.76 3.39 -0.67
N LEU A 113 -7.89 2.40 -0.48
CA LEU A 113 -6.79 2.47 0.47
C LEU A 113 -5.63 1.58 0.02
N ASN A 114 -4.41 2.11 0.01
CA ASN A 114 -3.19 1.33 0.06
C ASN A 114 -2.47 1.56 1.39
N ILE A 115 -2.33 0.51 2.19
CA ILE A 115 -1.57 0.53 3.43
C ILE A 115 -0.24 -0.16 3.15
N HIS A 116 0.88 0.49 3.47
CA HIS A 116 2.19 -0.10 3.32
C HIS A 116 3.10 0.14 4.53
N GLY A 117 4.27 -0.50 4.52
CA GLY A 117 5.33 -0.29 5.49
C GLY A 117 6.66 -0.04 4.78
N HIS A 118 7.71 -0.77 5.19
CA HIS A 118 9.07 -0.76 4.64
C HIS A 118 9.85 0.56 4.85
N SER A 119 9.20 1.72 4.69
CA SER A 119 9.80 3.04 4.85
C SER A 119 9.65 3.52 6.30
N HIS A 120 10.49 3.03 7.20
CA HIS A 120 10.34 3.24 8.64
C HIS A 120 10.35 4.73 9.04
N PHE A 121 11.10 5.57 8.34
CA PHE A 121 11.23 7.01 8.62
C PHE A 121 10.26 7.89 7.84
N SER A 122 9.19 7.31 7.28
CA SER A 122 8.22 8.02 6.45
C SER A 122 6.77 7.73 6.84
N PRO A 123 6.41 7.75 8.15
CA PRO A 123 5.02 7.58 8.55
C PRO A 123 4.16 8.73 8.04
N GLY A 124 2.90 8.44 7.74
CA GLY A 124 1.93 9.45 7.33
C GLY A 124 1.03 8.98 6.20
N GLN A 125 0.48 9.95 5.48
CA GLN A 125 -0.43 9.70 4.37
C GLN A 125 -0.17 10.64 3.21
N CYS A 126 -0.44 10.15 2.00
CA CYS A 126 -0.64 10.98 0.82
C CYS A 126 -1.83 10.45 0.00
N VAL A 127 -2.12 11.10 -1.12
CA VAL A 127 -3.23 10.74 -2.00
C VAL A 127 -2.73 10.62 -3.42
N VAL A 128 -3.07 9.53 -4.09
CA VAL A 128 -2.89 9.34 -5.54
C VAL A 128 -4.29 9.25 -6.15
N GLY A 129 -4.74 10.35 -6.74
CA GLY A 129 -6.11 10.50 -7.23
C GLY A 129 -7.15 10.39 -6.12
N LYS A 130 -7.89 9.29 -6.06
CA LYS A 130 -8.89 8.93 -5.05
C LYS A 130 -8.37 7.93 -4.03
N THR A 131 -7.26 7.24 -4.32
CA THR A 131 -6.66 6.24 -3.44
C THR A 131 -5.81 6.92 -2.37
N ARG A 132 -6.07 6.63 -1.10
CA ARG A 132 -5.21 7.07 0.00
C ARG A 132 -4.05 6.10 0.18
N ILE A 133 -2.82 6.62 0.27
CA ILE A 133 -1.61 5.84 0.53
C ILE A 133 -1.19 6.11 1.97
N LEU A 134 -1.03 5.06 2.77
CA LEU A 134 -0.82 5.15 4.21
C LEU A 134 0.39 4.34 4.63
N ASN A 135 1.25 4.94 5.43
CA ASN A 135 2.32 4.26 6.15
C ASN A 135 2.14 4.52 7.65
N PRO A 136 1.75 3.51 8.47
CA PRO A 136 1.55 3.70 9.90
C PRO A 136 2.86 3.95 10.67
N GLY A 137 4.01 3.76 10.02
CA GLY A 137 5.30 3.72 10.69
C GLY A 137 5.61 2.33 11.27
N PRO A 138 6.81 2.18 11.83
CA PRO A 138 7.32 0.90 12.30
C PRO A 138 6.75 0.55 13.69
N LEU A 139 6.21 -0.66 13.82
CA LEU A 139 5.65 -1.14 15.10
C LEU A 139 6.72 -1.23 16.21
N GLN A 140 7.98 -1.47 15.84
CA GLN A 140 9.12 -1.49 16.78
C GLN A 140 9.29 -0.16 17.53
N ASP A 141 8.85 0.96 16.93
CA ASP A 141 8.89 2.30 17.55
C ASP A 141 7.54 2.63 18.22
N GLY A 142 6.67 1.62 18.39
CA GLY A 142 5.33 1.77 18.92
C GLY A 142 4.33 2.42 17.96
N CYS A 143 4.69 2.66 16.69
CA CYS A 143 3.84 3.34 15.73
C CYS A 143 2.72 2.43 15.19
N TYR A 144 1.49 2.95 15.14
CA TYR A 144 0.35 2.27 14.53
C TYR A 144 -0.66 3.27 13.94
N GLY A 145 -1.45 2.80 12.98
CA GLY A 145 -2.53 3.58 12.37
C GLY A 145 -3.90 2.99 12.70
N LEU A 146 -4.88 3.86 12.99
CA LEU A 146 -6.29 3.52 13.08
C LEU A 146 -7.03 4.13 11.90
N TYR A 147 -7.69 3.26 11.12
CA TYR A 147 -8.39 3.64 9.91
C TYR A 147 -9.85 3.24 10.04
N THR A 148 -10.75 4.22 9.94
CA THR A 148 -12.19 3.94 9.96
C THR A 148 -12.71 3.98 8.54
N LEU A 149 -13.27 2.86 8.10
CA LEU A 149 -14.03 2.78 6.87
C LEU A 149 -15.51 2.88 7.18
N ARG A 150 -16.26 3.58 6.33
CA ARG A 150 -17.72 3.68 6.40
C ARG A 150 -18.31 3.24 5.08
N GLN A 151 -19.39 2.48 5.15
CA GLN A 151 -20.22 2.21 3.99
C GLN A 151 -21.21 3.37 3.81
N ARG A 152 -21.19 4.03 2.65
CA ARG A 152 -22.20 5.01 2.29
C ARG A 152 -23.51 4.29 1.97
N ALA A 153 -24.59 4.74 2.59
CA ALA A 153 -25.93 4.28 2.28
C ALA A 153 -26.37 4.85 0.91
N GLY A 154 -27.15 4.06 0.16
CA GLY A 154 -27.69 4.46 -1.14
C GLY A 154 -28.05 3.25 -2.00
N HIS A 155 -28.48 3.51 -3.23
CA HIS A 155 -28.84 2.48 -4.21
C HIS A 155 -27.65 1.58 -4.60
N SER A 156 -26.42 2.10 -4.49
CA SER A 156 -25.16 1.37 -4.71
C SER A 156 -24.22 1.63 -3.53
N PRO A 157 -24.28 0.83 -2.45
CA PRO A 157 -23.50 1.09 -1.25
C PRO A 157 -22.00 0.90 -1.54
N SER A 158 -21.20 1.89 -1.19
CA SER A 158 -19.75 1.92 -1.43
C SER A 158 -18.98 2.23 -0.16
N TRP A 159 -17.78 1.68 -0.04
CA TRP A 159 -16.91 1.97 1.09
C TRP A 159 -16.08 3.23 0.85
N GLU A 160 -15.87 4.00 1.90
CA GLU A 160 -14.98 5.15 1.90
C GLU A 160 -14.18 5.24 3.20
N VAL A 161 -13.06 5.95 3.15
CA VAL A 161 -12.26 6.27 4.33
C VAL A 161 -12.90 7.44 5.08
N ALA A 162 -13.43 7.16 6.28
CA ALA A 162 -14.06 8.14 7.15
C ALA A 162 -13.05 8.85 8.05
N SER A 163 -12.05 8.14 8.57
CA SER A 163 -10.97 8.75 9.36
C SER A 163 -9.65 7.98 9.25
N VAL A 164 -8.56 8.71 9.47
CA VAL A 164 -7.19 8.21 9.52
C VAL A 164 -6.51 8.87 10.71
N CYS A 165 -6.03 8.07 11.66
CA CYS A 165 -5.30 8.53 12.83
C CYS A 165 -4.00 7.74 12.97
N PHE A 166 -2.91 8.43 13.28
CA PHE A 166 -1.61 7.83 13.57
C PHE A 166 -1.32 7.99 15.06
N HIS A 167 -0.79 6.94 15.67
CA HIS A 167 -0.58 6.84 17.11
C HIS A 167 0.78 6.22 17.39
N THR A 168 1.28 6.48 18.60
CA THR A 168 2.47 5.86 19.16
C THR A 168 2.10 5.26 20.51
N LEU A 169 2.49 4.00 20.74
CA LEU A 169 2.31 3.37 22.05
C LEU A 169 3.10 4.16 23.12
N PRO A 170 2.56 4.28 24.35
CA PRO A 170 3.29 4.91 25.44
C PRO A 170 4.63 4.20 25.66
N SER A 171 5.71 4.95 25.87
CA SER A 171 6.98 4.36 26.28
C SER A 171 6.81 3.73 27.67
N THR A 172 7.04 2.42 27.77
CA THR A 172 7.24 1.77 29.07
C THR A 172 8.58 2.27 29.60
N SER A 173 8.53 3.23 30.53
CA SER A 173 9.71 3.72 31.25
C SER A 173 10.09 2.78 32.37
#